data_AF-A0A963DW82-F1
#
_entry.id   AF-A0A963DW82-F1
#
_cell.length_a   1.000
_cell.length_b   1.000
_cell.length_c   1.000
_cell.angle_alpha   90.00
_cell.angle_beta   90.00
_cell.angle_gamma   90.00
#
_symmetry.space_group_name_H-M   'P 1'
#
loop_
_entity.id
_entity.type
_entity.pdbx_description
1 polymer ?
#
loop_
_entity_poly.entity_id
_entity_poly.type
_entity_poly.pdbx_seq_one_letter_code
_entity_poly.pdbx_strand_id
1 'polypeptide(L)' 'MALYESEHTKFIREMLAKHPEWVEDQRRGRAIFWDRKTDLDEQKTYREASEPPRPYPYDVNFEQL' A
#
# COMPACT_ATOMS: atom_id res chain seq x y z
N MET A 1 6.43 31.78 15.85
CA MET A 1 6.25 31.63 14.38
C MET A 1 5.29 30.47 14.18
N ALA A 2 4.13 30.71 13.57
CA ALA A 2 3.26 29.59 13.19
C ALA A 2 3.95 28.81 12.07
N LEU A 3 4.09 27.50 12.22
CA LEU A 3 4.63 26.61 11.19
C LEU A 3 3.76 26.74 9.93
N TYR A 4 4.36 26.82 8.75
CA TYR A 4 3.59 26.87 7.50
C TYR A 4 2.69 25.61 7.41
N GLU A 5 1.41 25.83 7.15
CA GLU A 5 0.44 24.79 6.87
C GLU A 5 -0.05 24.93 5.43
N SER A 6 -0.03 23.82 4.68
CA SER A 6 -0.51 23.82 3.29
C SER A 6 -2.02 24.06 3.23
N GLU A 7 -2.48 24.72 2.17
CA GLU A 7 -3.91 24.98 1.93
C GLU A 7 -4.74 23.68 1.90
N HIS A 8 -4.16 22.59 1.37
CA HIS A 8 -4.78 21.27 1.35
C HIS A 8 -5.00 20.71 2.76
N THR A 9 -4.03 20.90 3.66
CA THR A 9 -4.16 20.43 5.05
C THR A 9 -5.28 21.18 5.78
N LYS A 10 -5.37 22.50 5.58
CA LYS A 10 -6.46 23.31 6.13
C LYS A 10 -7.81 22.86 5.58
N PHE A 11 -7.92 22.69 4.27
CA PHE A 11 -9.13 22.20 3.61
C PHE A 11 -9.59 20.85 4.17
N ILE A 12 -8.70 19.87 4.26
CA ILE A 12 -9.04 18.54 4.80
C ILE A 12 -9.51 18.65 6.26
N ARG A 13 -8.85 19.47 7.08
CA ARG A 13 -9.25 19.68 8.49
C ARG A 13 -10.64 20.30 8.60
N GLU A 14 -10.92 21.33 7.82
CA GLU A 14 -12.24 21.97 7.80
C GLU A 14 -13.33 21.01 7.33
N MET A 15 -13.04 20.18 6.32
CA MET A 15 -13.97 19.19 5.81
C MET A 15 -14.26 18.10 6.83
N LEU A 16 -13.25 17.58 7.53
CA LEU A 16 -13.44 16.59 8.59
C LEU A 16 -14.19 17.15 9.80
N ALA A 17 -14.03 18.45 10.09
CA ALA A 17 -14.81 19.11 11.15
C ALA A 17 -16.30 19.25 10.78
N LYS A 18 -16.61 19.48 9.49
CA LYS A 18 -17.98 19.55 8.98
C LYS A 18 -18.64 18.17 8.83
N HIS A 19 -17.83 17.14 8.58
CA HIS A 19 -18.26 15.77 8.30
C HIS A 19 -17.59 14.75 9.22
N PRO A 20 -17.97 14.71 10.52
CA PRO A 20 -17.37 13.78 11.48
C PRO A 20 -17.62 12.30 11.12
N GLU A 21 -18.66 12.00 10.33
CA GLU A 21 -18.98 10.65 9.85
C GLU A 21 -17.89 10.05 8.94
N TRP A 22 -17.14 10.90 8.22
CA TRP A 22 -16.10 10.44 7.30
C TRP A 22 -14.92 9.78 8.00
N VAL A 23 -14.75 9.99 9.31
CA VAL A 23 -13.70 9.31 10.08
C VAL A 23 -13.94 7.79 10.07
N GLU A 24 -15.18 7.35 10.16
CA GLU A 24 -15.53 5.92 10.09
C GLU A 24 -15.35 5.38 8.67
N ASP A 25 -15.71 6.16 7.65
CA ASP A 25 -15.48 5.76 6.27
C ASP A 25 -13.99 5.68 5.92
N GLN A 26 -13.15 6.57 6.46
CA GLN A 26 -11.69 6.47 6.33
C GLN A 26 -11.14 5.22 7.00
N ARG A 27 -11.65 4.85 8.18
CA ARG A 27 -11.26 3.60 8.86
C ARG A 27 -11.67 2.38 8.02
N ARG A 28 -12.91 2.37 7.52
CA ARG A 28 -13.41 1.30 6.64
C ARG A 28 -12.59 1.20 5.36
N GLY A 29 -12.32 2.32 4.70
CA GLY A 29 -11.51 2.38 3.48
C GLY A 29 -10.07 1.91 3.70
N ARG A 30 -9.46 2.27 4.83
CA ARG A 30 -8.14 1.75 5.24
C ARG A 30 -8.20 0.24 5.42
N ALA A 31 -9.20 -0.27 6.12
CA ALA A 31 -9.30 -1.69 6.44
C ALA A 31 -9.43 -2.59 5.19
N ILE A 32 -10.03 -2.11 4.11
CA ILE A 32 -10.19 -2.88 2.86
C ILE A 32 -8.85 -3.28 2.26
N PHE A 33 -7.88 -2.35 2.20
CA PHE A 33 -6.63 -2.58 1.48
C PHE A 33 -5.42 -2.73 2.40
N TRP A 34 -5.45 -2.11 3.58
CA TRP A 34 -4.29 -2.03 4.46
C TRP A 34 -4.35 -3.00 5.63
N ASP A 35 -5.53 -3.24 6.21
CA ASP A 35 -5.69 -4.17 7.34
C ASP A 35 -5.90 -5.61 6.87
N ARG A 36 -5.04 -6.07 5.96
CA ARG A 36 -5.06 -7.45 5.46
C ARG A 36 -4.32 -8.36 6.42
N LYS A 37 -5.01 -9.35 6.98
CA LYS A 37 -4.34 -10.47 7.67
C LYS A 37 -3.50 -11.21 6.65
N THR A 38 -2.21 -11.32 6.94
CA THR A 38 -1.30 -12.07 6.09
C THR A 38 -0.78 -13.27 6.86
N ASP A 39 -0.82 -14.44 6.21
CA ASP A 39 -0.26 -15.67 6.78
C ASP A 39 1.26 -15.66 6.61
N LEU A 40 1.97 -15.72 7.73
CA LEU A 40 3.43 -15.67 7.76
C LEU A 40 4.05 -16.99 7.31
N ASP A 41 3.39 -18.11 7.55
CA ASP A 41 3.87 -19.42 7.11
C ASP A 41 3.72 -19.53 5.59
N GLU A 42 2.59 -19.08 5.05
CA GLU A 42 2.37 -19.00 3.60
C GLU A 42 3.42 -18.07 2.93
N GLN A 43 3.67 -16.89 3.50
CA GLN A 43 4.74 -16.00 3.02
C GLN A 43 6.13 -16.63 3.06
N LYS A 44 6.42 -17.46 4.07
CA LYS A 44 7.70 -18.16 4.18
C LYS A 44 7.83 -19.18 3.06
N THR A 45 6.79 -19.98 2.83
CA THR A 45 6.74 -20.94 1.72
C THR A 45 6.89 -20.25 0.37
N TYR A 46 6.22 -19.12 0.14
CA TYR A 46 6.40 -18.35 -1.10
C TYR A 46 7.83 -17.84 -1.28
N ARG A 47 8.48 -17.38 -0.21
CA ARG A 47 9.87 -16.93 -0.27
C ARG A 47 10.84 -18.09 -0.53
N GLU A 48 10.60 -19.25 0.07
CA GLU A 48 11.41 -20.46 -0.15
C GLU A 48 11.24 -21.01 -1.58
N ALA A 49 10.04 -20.91 -2.15
CA ALA A 49 9.75 -21.32 -3.52
C ALA A 49 10.08 -20.25 -4.58
N SER A 50 10.46 -19.03 -4.18
CA SER A 50 10.73 -17.94 -5.10
C SER A 50 12.06 -18.15 -5.82
N GLU A 51 12.01 -18.18 -7.15
CA GLU A 51 13.21 -18.15 -7.98
C GLU A 51 13.66 -16.71 -8.24
N PRO A 52 14.98 -16.46 -8.36
CA PRO A 52 15.48 -15.14 -8.73
C PRO A 52 14.97 -14.75 -10.13
N PRO A 53 14.54 -13.49 -10.32
CA PRO A 53 14.04 -13.03 -11.60
C PRO A 53 15.15 -13.12 -12.67
N ARG A 54 14.78 -13.58 -13.87
CA ARG A 54 15.73 -13.66 -14.99
C ARG A 54 16.21 -12.26 -15.41
N PRO A 55 17.51 -12.09 -15.76
CA PRO A 55 18.05 -10.78 -16.19
C PRO A 55 17.34 -10.19 -17.42
N TYR A 56 16.88 -11.05 -18.33
CA TYR A 56 16.17 -10.66 -19.54
C TYR A 56 14.85 -11.44 -19.66
N PRO A 57 13.75 -10.95 -19.06
CA PRO A 57 12.45 -11.63 -19.05
C PRO A 57 11.84 -11.90 -20.43
N TYR A 58 12.30 -11.17 -21.45
CA TYR A 58 11.81 -11.25 -22.83
C TYR A 58 12.77 -11.96 -23.79
N ASP A 59 13.87 -12.52 -23.30
CA ASP A 59 14.78 -13.28 -24.15
C ASP A 59 14.20 -14.66 -24.46
N VAL A 60 13.99 -14.93 -25.75
CA VAL A 60 13.44 -16.19 -26.27
C VAL A 60 14.48 -17.31 -26.34
N ASN A 61 15.77 -17.01 -26.18
CA ASN A 61 16.87 -17.97 -26.32
C ASN A 61 17.63 -18.24 -25.00
N PHE A 62 17.04 -17.90 -23.85
CA PHE A 62 17.72 -17.90 -22.55
C PHE A 62 18.32 -19.26 -22.12
N GLU A 63 17.78 -20.40 -22.58
CA GLU A 63 18.25 -21.75 -22.19
C GLU A 63 19.45 -22.27 -23.01
N GLN A 64 19.98 -21.48 -23.95
CA GLN A 64 21.04 -21.91 -24.88
C GLN A 64 22.47 -21.52 -24.45
N LEU A 65 22.67 -21.07 -23.21
CA LEU A 65 23.97 -20.77 -22.60
C LEU A 65 24.30 -21.79 -21.51
#